data_AF-K6VP65-F1
#
_entry.id   AF-K6VP65-F1
#
_cell.length_a   1.000
_cell.length_b   1.000
_cell.length_c   1.000
_cell.angle_alpha   90.00
_cell.angle_beta   90.00
_cell.angle_gamma   90.00
#
_symmetry.space_group_name_H-M   'P 1'
#
loop_
_entity.id
_entity.type
_entity.pdbx_description
1 polymer ?
#
loop_
_entity_poly.entity_id
_entity_poly.type
_entity_poly.pdbx_seq_one_letter_code
_entity_poly.pdbx_strand_id
1 'polypeptide(L)'
;MTTDSPLRTQLRAALRSARRARDATAVAAIAGVLATLENAEAVPIDQAPSAGAIEGAPLGVGAADAARKVLTDAQEQQLFDVELAAWREAEETYRSAAPDRLPSTRHAIEVLEALRGG
;
A
#
# COMPACT_ATOMS: atom_id res chain seq x y z
N MET A 1 -15.14 11.41 5.08
CA MET A 1 -14.92 12.10 3.81
C MET A 1 -13.51 11.72 3.40
N THR A 2 -13.38 10.65 2.62
CA THR A 2 -12.09 10.25 2.06
C THR A 2 -11.77 11.26 0.97
N THR A 3 -10.62 11.92 1.06
CA THR A 3 -10.19 12.90 0.06
C THR A 3 -10.08 12.17 -1.29
N ASP A 4 -10.81 12.61 -2.32
CA ASP A 4 -10.76 11.99 -3.65
C ASP A 4 -9.69 12.67 -4.50
N SER A 5 -8.43 12.35 -4.21
CA SER A 5 -7.28 12.85 -4.96
C SER A 5 -7.15 12.12 -6.31
N PRO A 6 -6.42 12.69 -7.28
CA PRO A 6 -6.10 12.01 -8.54
C PRO A 6 -5.41 10.66 -8.32
N LEU A 7 -4.44 10.60 -7.41
CA LEU A 7 -3.72 9.37 -7.07
C LEU A 7 -4.67 8.30 -6.53
N ARG A 8 -5.56 8.65 -5.59
CA ARG A 8 -6.53 7.70 -5.03
C ARG A 8 -7.54 7.22 -6.05
N THR A 9 -7.95 8.10 -6.96
CA THR A 9 -8.83 7.74 -8.08
C THR A 9 -8.17 6.70 -8.97
N GLN A 10 -6.89 6.91 -9.33
CA GLN A 10 -6.08 5.99 -10.11
C GLN A 10 -5.88 4.64 -9.39
N LEU A 11 -5.49 4.66 -8.12
CA LEU A 11 -5.33 3.45 -7.30
C LEU A 11 -6.63 2.65 -7.20
N ARG A 12 -7.78 3.30 -6.98
CA ARG A 12 -9.09 2.62 -6.95
C ARG A 12 -9.47 2.04 -8.30
N ALA A 13 -9.14 2.72 -9.40
CA ALA A 13 -9.35 2.20 -10.75
C ALA A 13 -8.49 0.96 -11.01
N ALA A 14 -7.20 1.04 -10.68
CA ALA A 14 -6.25 -0.06 -10.80
C ALA A 14 -6.66 -1.26 -9.94
N LEU A 15 -7.11 -1.03 -8.70
CA LEU A 15 -7.61 -2.08 -7.80
C LEU A 15 -8.80 -2.83 -8.41
N ARG A 16 -9.73 -2.11 -9.05
CA ARG A 16 -10.85 -2.76 -9.76
C ARG A 16 -10.37 -3.60 -10.95
N SER A 17 -9.39 -3.12 -11.70
CA SER A 17 -8.79 -3.86 -12.81
C SER A 17 -8.06 -5.12 -12.33
N ALA A 18 -7.25 -5.02 -11.28
CA ALA A 18 -6.54 -6.15 -10.68
C ALA A 18 -7.50 -7.23 -10.17
N ARG A 19 -8.59 -6.83 -9.50
CA ARG A 19 -9.65 -7.78 -9.07
C ARG A 19 -10.30 -8.50 -10.24
N ARG A 20 -10.57 -7.81 -11.35
CA ARG A 20 -11.13 -8.43 -12.56
C ARG A 20 -10.15 -9.40 -13.22
N ALA A 21 -8.86 -9.07 -13.21
CA ALA A 21 -7.79 -9.95 -13.67
C ALA A 21 -7.50 -11.13 -12.71
N ARG A 22 -8.14 -11.15 -11.52
CA ARG A 22 -7.87 -12.11 -10.43
C ARG A 22 -6.41 -12.10 -9.98
N ASP A 23 -5.79 -10.94 -10.06
CA ASP A 23 -4.41 -10.71 -9.67
C ASP A 23 -4.34 -10.39 -8.17
N ALA A 24 -4.23 -11.44 -7.35
CA ALA A 24 -4.22 -11.31 -5.89
C ALA A 24 -3.04 -10.46 -5.39
N THR A 25 -1.89 -10.56 -6.05
CA THR A 25 -0.67 -9.84 -5.71
C THR A 25 -0.84 -8.34 -5.95
N ALA A 26 -1.32 -7.94 -7.13
CA ALA A 26 -1.61 -6.53 -7.42
C ALA A 26 -2.70 -5.98 -6.51
N VAL A 27 -3.73 -6.78 -6.21
CA VAL A 27 -4.79 -6.39 -5.26
C VAL A 27 -4.20 -6.08 -3.88
N ALA A 28 -3.32 -6.94 -3.37
CA ALA A 28 -2.69 -6.73 -2.06
C ALA A 28 -1.80 -5.49 -2.05
N ALA A 29 -0.95 -5.30 -3.07
CA ALA A 29 -0.08 -4.14 -3.18
C ALA A 29 -0.85 -2.81 -3.24
N ILE A 30 -1.84 -2.71 -4.14
CA ILE A 30 -2.63 -1.49 -4.33
C ILE A 30 -3.50 -1.19 -3.10
N ALA A 31 -4.10 -2.22 -2.49
CA ALA A 31 -4.88 -2.05 -1.27
C ALA A 31 -4.02 -1.61 -0.08
N GLY A 32 -2.78 -2.11 0.01
CA GLY A 32 -1.80 -1.67 1.02
C GLY A 32 -1.52 -0.18 0.92
N VAL A 33 -1.21 0.33 -0.28
CA VAL A 33 -0.99 1.77 -0.50
C VAL A 33 -2.21 2.60 -0.12
N LEU A 34 -3.41 2.21 -0.55
CA LEU A 34 -4.65 2.90 -0.18
C LEU A 34 -4.85 2.93 1.34
N ALA A 35 -4.58 1.82 2.03
CA ALA A 35 -4.66 1.75 3.48
C ALA A 35 -3.63 2.68 4.15
N THR A 36 -2.39 2.74 3.66
CA THR A 36 -1.37 3.67 4.16
C THR A 36 -1.80 5.13 4.03
N LEU A 37 -2.41 5.52 2.90
CA LEU A 37 -2.95 6.87 2.72
C LEU A 37 -4.12 7.15 3.67
N GLU A 38 -5.06 6.21 3.80
CA GLU A 38 -6.21 6.33 4.71
C GLU A 38 -5.78 6.42 6.18
N ASN A 39 -4.77 5.65 6.55
CA ASN A 39 -4.17 5.64 7.87
C ASN A 39 -3.42 6.94 8.19
N ALA A 40 -2.68 7.49 7.22
CA ALA A 40 -1.96 8.75 7.38
C ALA A 40 -2.90 9.96 7.56
N GLU A 41 -4.12 9.88 7.03
CA GLU A 41 -5.19 10.86 7.31
C GLU A 41 -5.83 10.66 8.70
N ALA A 42 -5.75 9.44 9.25
CA ALA A 42 -6.49 9.01 10.42
C ALA A 42 -5.83 9.33 11.78
N VAL A 43 -4.49 9.56 11.86
CA VAL A 43 -3.62 9.93 13.04
C VAL A 43 -2.27 9.17 12.93
N PRO A 44 -1.13 9.67 13.48
CA PRO A 44 0.19 9.15 13.14
C PRO A 44 0.32 7.70 13.56
N ILE A 45 0.49 6.81 12.58
CA ILE A 45 0.91 5.44 12.87
C ILE A 45 2.42 5.48 12.93
N ASP A 46 2.95 5.67 14.14
CA ASP A 46 4.30 5.20 14.44
C ASP A 46 4.33 3.70 14.13
N GLN A 47 4.99 3.38 13.02
CA GLN A 47 5.44 2.05 12.62
C GLN A 47 4.31 1.02 12.41
N ALA A 48 3.62 1.10 11.27
CA ALA A 48 2.94 -0.08 10.73
C ALA A 48 4.01 -1.02 10.14
N PRO A 49 4.09 -2.30 10.58
CA PRO A 49 5.00 -3.25 9.95
C PRO A 49 4.56 -3.49 8.51
N SER A 50 5.51 -3.34 7.57
CA SER A 50 5.29 -3.57 6.14
C SER A 50 4.63 -4.94 5.92
N ALA A 51 3.71 -5.00 4.96
CA ALA A 51 2.97 -6.19 4.59
C ALA A 51 3.89 -7.35 4.19
N GLY A 52 4.30 -8.15 5.17
CA GLY A 52 5.19 -9.30 4.97
C GLY A 52 5.10 -10.38 6.06
N ALA A 53 4.33 -10.18 7.13
CA ALA A 53 4.16 -11.16 8.20
C ALA A 53 2.79 -11.87 8.07
N ILE A 54 2.86 -13.17 7.78
CA ILE A 54 1.73 -14.10 7.74
C ILE A 54 1.27 -14.41 9.18
N GLU A 55 -0.04 -14.66 9.33
CA GLU A 55 -0.78 -15.17 10.51
C GLU A 55 -1.20 -14.16 11.60
N GLY A 56 -2.52 -13.89 11.68
CA GLY A 56 -3.17 -13.34 12.87
C GLY A 56 -4.12 -12.15 12.63
N ALA A 57 -5.27 -12.38 12.00
CA ALA A 57 -6.41 -11.47 12.19
C ALA A 57 -7.10 -11.75 13.53
N PRO A 58 -7.97 -10.87 14.04
CA PRO A 58 -7.92 -9.41 14.16
C PRO A 58 -7.85 -9.02 15.66
N LEU A 59 -7.76 -7.73 16.03
CA LEU A 59 -8.31 -7.12 17.27
C LEU A 59 -7.67 -5.74 17.49
N GLY A 60 -8.49 -4.70 17.71
CA GLY A 60 -7.98 -3.45 18.27
C GLY A 60 -8.75 -2.20 17.87
N VAL A 61 -9.97 -2.07 18.37
CA VAL A 61 -10.81 -0.86 18.27
C VAL A 61 -10.14 0.28 19.05
N GLY A 62 -10.03 1.45 18.43
CA GLY A 62 -9.54 2.68 19.06
C GLY A 62 -10.10 3.90 18.35
N ALA A 63 -11.38 4.15 18.56
CA ALA A 63 -12.01 5.41 18.18
C ALA A 63 -11.34 6.56 18.94
N ALA A 64 -10.57 7.37 18.24
CA ALA A 64 -10.28 8.73 18.66
C ALA A 64 -10.68 9.63 17.48
N ASP A 65 -11.73 10.42 17.70
CA ASP A 65 -12.14 11.52 16.83
C ASP A 65 -11.02 12.58 16.85
N ALA A 66 -9.96 12.29 16.11
CA ALA A 66 -8.88 13.22 15.87
C ALA A 66 -9.18 13.93 14.55
N ALA A 67 -8.90 15.23 14.51
CA ALA A 67 -9.04 16.03 13.31
C ALA A 67 -8.30 15.35 12.16
N ARG A 68 -9.05 14.75 11.22
CA ARG A 68 -8.49 14.10 10.03
C ARG A 68 -7.56 15.08 9.33
N LYS A 69 -6.28 14.71 9.21
CA LYS A 69 -5.31 15.50 8.47
C LYS A 69 -5.62 15.34 6.99
N VAL A 70 -5.87 16.45 6.28
CA VAL A 70 -5.96 16.42 4.82
C VAL A 70 -4.53 16.32 4.29
N LEU A 71 -4.22 15.25 3.56
CA LEU A 71 -2.94 15.10 2.89
C LEU A 71 -2.91 15.98 1.64
N THR A 72 -1.76 16.61 1.40
CA THR A 72 -1.51 17.25 0.10
C THR A 72 -1.10 16.19 -0.92
N ASP A 73 -1.28 16.47 -2.21
CA ASP A 73 -0.85 15.57 -3.29
C ASP A 73 0.64 15.16 -3.14
N ALA A 74 1.50 16.09 -2.74
CA ALA A 74 2.92 15.80 -2.48
C ALA A 74 3.12 14.83 -1.30
N GLN A 75 2.32 14.94 -0.24
CA GLN A 75 2.38 14.01 0.89
C GLN A 75 1.87 12.63 0.52
N GLU A 76 0.81 12.53 -0.29
CA GLU A 76 0.32 11.24 -0.78
C GLU A 76 1.37 10.56 -1.68
N GLN A 77 2.02 11.31 -2.57
CA GLN A 77 3.10 10.77 -3.40
C GLN A 77 4.32 10.34 -2.60
N GLN A 78 4.67 11.09 -1.55
CA GLN A 78 5.77 10.72 -0.68
C GLN A 78 5.47 9.43 0.10
N LEU A 79 4.23 9.23 0.55
CA LEU A 79 3.79 7.98 1.20
C LEU A 79 3.76 6.81 0.21
N PHE A 80 3.31 7.05 -1.02
CA PHE A 80 3.39 6.06 -2.09
C PHE A 80 4.84 5.59 -2.32
N ASP A 81 5.77 6.54 -2.40
CA ASP A 81 7.19 6.25 -2.62
C ASP A 81 7.82 5.46 -1.46
N VAL A 82 7.42 5.76 -0.22
CA VAL A 82 7.82 4.98 0.96
C VAL A 82 7.33 3.53 0.85
N GLU A 83 6.08 3.30 0.44
CA GLU A 83 5.59 1.92 0.28
C GLU A 83 6.28 1.18 -0.86
N LEU A 84 6.53 1.85 -1.99
CA LEU A 84 7.27 1.25 -3.08
C LEU A 84 8.71 0.88 -2.65
N ALA A 85 9.35 1.70 -1.82
CA ALA A 85 10.65 1.38 -1.24
C ALA A 85 10.58 0.16 -0.30
N ALA A 86 9.56 0.07 0.54
CA ALA A 86 9.33 -1.08 1.42
C ALA A 86 9.18 -2.40 0.63
N TRP A 87 8.47 -2.38 -0.51
CA TRP A 87 8.37 -3.55 -1.40
C TRP A 87 9.72 -3.97 -1.98
N ARG A 88 10.59 -3.01 -2.34
CA ARG A 88 11.94 -3.29 -2.84
C ARG A 88 12.85 -3.85 -1.75
N GLU A 89 12.77 -3.33 -0.53
CA GLU A 89 13.49 -3.87 0.63
C GLU A 89 13.04 -5.30 0.96
N ALA A 90 11.73 -5.58 0.85
CA ALA A 90 11.20 -6.93 0.99
C ALA A 90 11.75 -7.88 -0.08
N GLU A 91 11.91 -7.42 -1.33
CA GLU A 91 12.53 -8.23 -2.39
C GLU A 91 13.97 -8.62 -2.04
N GLU A 92 14.78 -7.67 -1.55
CA GLU A 92 16.15 -7.94 -1.09
C GLU A 92 16.16 -8.98 0.03
N THR A 93 15.28 -8.80 1.02
CA THR A 93 15.15 -9.71 2.16
C THR A 93 14.77 -11.12 1.69
N TYR A 94 13.78 -11.23 0.80
CA TYR A 94 13.32 -12.52 0.28
C TYR A 94 14.34 -13.22 -0.61
N ARG A 95 15.29 -12.50 -1.21
CA ARG A 95 16.33 -13.13 -2.03
C ARG A 95 17.12 -14.19 -1.27
N SER A 96 17.35 -13.98 0.02
CA SER A 96 18.06 -14.94 0.89
C SER A 96 17.12 -15.81 1.72
N ALA A 97 15.97 -15.27 2.17
CA ALA A 97 15.12 -15.94 3.15
C ALA A 97 13.93 -16.72 2.54
N ALA A 98 13.41 -16.30 1.38
CA ALA A 98 12.20 -16.85 0.76
C ALA A 98 12.17 -16.59 -0.77
N PRO A 99 13.09 -17.21 -1.54
CA PRO A 99 13.25 -16.90 -2.97
C PRO A 99 12.00 -17.25 -3.81
N ASP A 100 11.15 -18.14 -3.33
CA ASP A 100 9.85 -18.48 -3.90
C ASP A 100 8.85 -17.31 -3.89
N ARG A 101 9.03 -16.32 -3.00
CA ARG A 101 8.21 -15.10 -2.96
C ARG A 101 8.62 -14.04 -3.97
N LEU A 102 9.84 -14.12 -4.52
CA LEU A 102 10.39 -13.10 -5.42
C LEU A 102 9.51 -12.79 -6.65
N PRO A 103 8.91 -13.78 -7.35
CA PRO A 103 8.07 -13.46 -8.50
C PRO A 103 6.87 -12.58 -8.13
N SER A 104 6.21 -12.89 -7.00
CA SER A 104 5.08 -12.09 -6.52
C SER A 104 5.53 -10.70 -6.06
N THR A 105 6.66 -10.61 -5.34
CA THR A 105 7.19 -9.31 -4.89
C THR A 105 7.59 -8.42 -6.06
N ARG A 106 8.26 -8.97 -7.10
CA ARG A 106 8.58 -8.21 -8.32
C ARG A 106 7.33 -7.74 -9.05
N HIS A 107 6.35 -8.62 -9.21
CA HIS A 107 5.09 -8.25 -9.84
C HIS A 107 4.38 -7.11 -9.09
N ALA A 108 4.40 -7.13 -7.76
CA ALA A 108 3.88 -6.01 -6.96
C ALA A 108 4.64 -4.70 -7.22
N ILE A 109 5.98 -4.74 -7.27
CA ILE A 109 6.83 -3.57 -7.59
C ILE A 109 6.50 -3.03 -8.99
N GLU A 110 6.46 -3.90 -10.00
CA GLU A 110 6.16 -3.52 -11.39
C GLU A 110 4.80 -2.82 -11.52
N VAL A 111 3.77 -3.36 -10.86
CA VAL A 111 2.44 -2.75 -10.82
C VAL A 111 2.45 -1.37 -10.18
N LEU A 112 3.16 -1.21 -9.05
CA LEU A 112 3.25 0.08 -8.37
C LEU A 112 4.07 1.10 -9.18
N GLU A 113 5.17 0.69 -9.82
CA GLU A 113 5.95 1.56 -10.70
C GLU A 113 5.14 2.05 -11.90
N ALA A 114 4.35 1.17 -12.52
CA ALA A 114 3.46 1.55 -13.62
C ALA A 114 2.43 2.60 -13.20
N LEU A 115 1.94 2.52 -11.95
CA LEU A 115 0.99 3.50 -11.41
C LEU A 115 1.65 4.82 -11.02
N ARG A 116 2.93 4.82 -10.62
CA ARG A 116 3.67 6.04 -10.32
C ARG A 116 3.91 6.91 -11.55
N GLY A 117 4.08 6.29 -12.72
CA GLY A 117 4.43 6.96 -13.98
C GLY A 117 3.27 7.31 -14.91
N GLY A 118 2.04 6.87 -14.60
CA GLY A 118 0.83 7.12 -15.40
C GLY A 118 -0.02 8.25 -14.83
#